data_AF-A0AB35BIC5-F1
#
_entry.id   AF-A0AB35BIC5-F1
#
_cell.length_a   1.000
_cell.length_b   1.000
_cell.length_c   1.000
_cell.angle_alpha   90.00
_cell.angle_beta   90.00
_cell.angle_gamma   90.00
#
_symmetry.space_group_name_H-M   'P 1'
#
loop_
_entity.id
_entity.type
_entity.pdbx_description
1 polymer ?
#
loop_
_entity_poly.entity_id
_entity_poly.type
_entity_poly.pdbx_seq_one_letter_code
_entity_poly.pdbx_strand_id
1 'polypeptide(L)'
;MSMRLGILGVALAGVLAISAAPATAAPDTGSAAPAPPSGTVIEPAIDCRPSSVRPRPVLVLPGADGTTSETASQWEVVVSALRQQGACTLVFQGGVVDGRRWAGDMAASAGQLAQFVEKVKDTTGAPQVDIVAHSAGSVAANYYVKVLGGAPDVHDMVLLAPEARGCDGAGFLAQYGIKDLPVTPVQVLEALPFLAPALATLIPGMASALQLTPVSDIYRTLMDGPIAQPGVGYAVMATKNDQVATPPGTCSFITEPGVTNVFFEDAFPGGPAVDHSSLRSNPNTASWIVDQLYR
;
A
#
# COMPACT_ATOMS: atom_id res chain seq x y z
N MET A 1 -57.01 -12.23 80.53
CA MET A 1 -56.24 -11.15 81.17
C MET A 1 -55.21 -10.64 80.18
N SER A 2 -55.36 -9.38 79.75
CA SER A 2 -54.32 -8.46 79.24
C SER A 2 -53.57 -8.77 77.92
N MET A 3 -54.19 -8.38 76.81
CA MET A 3 -53.76 -7.33 75.85
C MET A 3 -52.26 -6.99 75.67
N ARG A 4 -51.80 -7.04 74.41
CA ARG A 4 -51.08 -6.00 73.60
C ARG A 4 -50.54 -6.67 72.32
N LEU A 5 -51.22 -6.55 71.18
CA LEU A 5 -51.15 -5.48 70.16
C LEU A 5 -49.76 -5.31 69.52
N GLY A 6 -49.66 -5.68 68.25
CA GLY A 6 -48.46 -5.51 67.41
C GLY A 6 -48.74 -5.83 65.93
N ILE A 7 -49.46 -4.94 65.26
CA ILE A 7 -49.26 -4.42 63.88
C ILE A 7 -49.15 -5.49 62.75
N LEU A 8 -50.20 -5.78 61.97
CA LEU A 8 -50.71 -5.08 60.75
C LEU A 8 -49.87 -5.32 59.47
N GLY A 9 -50.54 -5.80 58.40
CA GLY A 9 -50.09 -5.73 56.99
C GLY A 9 -50.24 -7.06 56.25
N VAL A 10 -51.44 -7.45 55.79
CA VAL A 10 -52.04 -7.15 54.46
C VAL A 10 -51.15 -7.59 53.27
N ALA A 11 -51.62 -8.62 52.59
CA ALA A 11 -51.17 -9.06 51.28
C ALA A 11 -51.50 -8.02 50.20
N LEU A 12 -50.63 -7.87 49.18
CA LEU A 12 -51.10 -7.59 47.81
C LEU A 12 -50.02 -7.95 46.79
N ALA A 13 -50.40 -8.78 45.83
CA ALA A 13 -49.65 -9.07 44.62
C ALA A 13 -49.50 -7.79 43.79
N GLY A 14 -48.25 -7.42 43.48
CA GLY A 14 -47.91 -6.35 42.54
C GLY A 14 -47.35 -6.94 41.25
N VAL A 15 -48.14 -6.90 40.18
CA VAL A 15 -47.67 -7.11 38.81
C VAL A 15 -46.79 -5.91 38.44
N LEU A 16 -45.48 -6.11 38.32
CA LEU A 16 -44.58 -5.10 37.74
C LEU A 16 -44.78 -5.10 36.22
N ALA A 17 -45.55 -4.13 35.73
CA ALA A 17 -45.52 -3.72 34.34
C ALA A 17 -44.16 -3.08 34.07
N ILE A 18 -43.28 -3.78 33.34
CA ILE A 18 -42.06 -3.20 32.79
C ILE A 18 -42.50 -2.33 31.61
N SER A 19 -42.59 -1.03 31.84
CA SER A 19 -42.68 -0.04 30.78
C SER A 19 -41.40 -0.12 29.95
N ALA A 20 -41.50 -0.68 28.74
CA ALA A 20 -40.44 -0.57 27.74
C ALA A 20 -40.32 0.91 27.35
N ALA A 21 -39.31 1.58 27.89
CA ALA A 21 -38.86 2.84 27.29
C ALA A 21 -38.45 2.55 25.85
N PRO A 22 -38.79 3.41 24.87
CA PRO A 22 -38.21 3.27 23.55
C PRO A 22 -36.69 3.34 23.73
N ALA A 23 -35.99 2.31 23.23
CA ALA A 23 -34.55 2.34 23.12
C ALA A 23 -34.22 3.54 22.22
N THR A 24 -33.87 4.67 22.81
CA THR A 24 -33.18 5.73 22.11
C THR A 24 -31.88 5.09 21.62
N ALA A 25 -31.77 4.91 20.30
CA ALA A 25 -30.52 4.54 19.69
C ALA A 25 -29.43 5.44 20.28
N ALA A 26 -28.38 4.83 20.81
CA ALA A 26 -27.19 5.58 21.18
C ALA A 26 -26.81 6.43 19.96
N PRO A 27 -26.37 7.68 20.13
CA PRO A 27 -25.81 8.43 19.02
C PRO A 27 -24.72 7.57 18.39
N ASP A 28 -24.77 7.41 17.07
CA ASP A 28 -23.65 6.89 16.29
C ASP A 28 -22.44 7.78 16.57
N THR A 29 -21.70 7.48 17.62
CA THR A 29 -20.34 7.97 17.81
C THR A 29 -19.41 7.12 16.96
N GLY A 30 -19.80 6.89 15.70
CA GLY A 30 -18.90 6.48 14.64
C GLY A 30 -17.88 7.59 14.43
N SER A 31 -16.94 7.72 15.37
CA SER A 31 -15.75 8.52 15.17
C SER A 31 -14.97 7.74 14.12
N ALA A 32 -15.22 8.05 12.85
CA ALA A 32 -14.25 7.73 11.81
C ALA A 32 -12.89 8.18 12.35
N ALA A 33 -11.90 7.28 12.33
CA ALA A 33 -10.55 7.66 12.73
C ALA A 33 -10.14 8.90 11.92
N PRO A 34 -9.41 9.85 12.52
CA PRO A 34 -8.91 11.00 11.78
C PRO A 34 -8.21 10.50 10.51
N ALA A 35 -8.60 11.06 9.35
CA ALA A 35 -7.94 10.70 8.10
C ALA A 35 -6.44 11.00 8.21
N PRO A 36 -5.56 10.12 7.71
CA PRO A 36 -4.13 10.41 7.67
C PRO A 36 -3.90 11.71 6.89
N PRO A 37 -2.88 12.51 7.25
CA PRO A 37 -2.54 13.71 6.49
C PRO A 37 -2.14 13.30 5.08
N SER A 38 -2.38 14.14 4.07
CA SER A 38 -1.92 13.85 2.69
C SER A 38 -0.40 13.65 2.59
N GLY A 39 0.38 14.24 3.51
CA GLY A 39 1.85 14.28 3.43
C GLY A 39 2.35 15.28 2.38
N THR A 40 3.67 15.46 2.33
CA THR A 40 4.34 16.28 1.31
C THR A 40 4.94 15.42 0.20
N VAL A 41 5.52 16.06 -0.82
CA VAL A 41 6.21 15.39 -1.93
C VAL A 41 7.68 15.79 -1.99
N ILE A 42 8.51 14.90 -2.53
CA ILE A 42 9.85 15.23 -3.03
C ILE A 42 9.86 14.90 -4.51
N GLU A 43 9.81 15.94 -5.33
CA GLU A 43 9.94 15.85 -6.78
C GLU A 43 11.41 16.04 -7.19
N PRO A 44 11.98 15.13 -8.00
CA PRO A 44 13.28 15.35 -8.59
C PRO A 44 13.20 16.48 -9.64
N ALA A 45 14.32 17.16 -9.90
CA ALA A 45 14.41 18.03 -11.07
C ALA A 45 14.21 17.20 -12.35
N ILE A 46 13.41 17.72 -13.28
CA ILE A 46 13.23 17.12 -14.61
C ILE A 46 14.32 17.72 -15.52
N ASP A 47 15.55 17.26 -15.33
CA ASP A 47 16.76 17.78 -15.98
C ASP A 47 17.27 16.88 -17.12
N CYS A 48 16.46 15.91 -17.54
CA CYS A 48 16.72 15.01 -18.65
C CYS A 48 15.68 15.15 -19.76
N ARG A 49 16.05 14.73 -20.97
CA ARG A 49 15.17 14.70 -22.13
C ARG A 49 15.11 13.28 -22.70
N PRO A 50 13.91 12.70 -22.90
CA PRO A 50 13.76 11.42 -23.59
C PRO A 50 14.37 11.47 -24.99
N SER A 51 14.96 10.35 -25.43
CA SER A 51 15.52 10.20 -26.78
C SER A 51 14.54 9.46 -27.69
N SER A 52 14.81 9.42 -29.00
CA SER A 52 13.99 8.58 -29.90
C SER A 52 14.10 7.09 -29.59
N VAL A 53 15.20 6.64 -28.98
CA VAL A 53 15.44 5.24 -28.57
C VAL A 53 14.81 4.93 -27.21
N ARG A 54 14.67 5.95 -26.36
CA ARG A 54 14.04 5.89 -25.03
C ARG A 54 13.06 7.05 -24.89
N PRO A 55 11.87 6.97 -25.56
CA PRO A 55 10.96 8.12 -25.68
C PRO A 55 10.13 8.40 -24.43
N ARG A 56 10.15 7.50 -23.44
CA ARG A 56 9.38 7.60 -22.20
C ARG A 56 10.31 7.84 -21.00
N PRO A 57 10.05 8.85 -20.17
CA PRO A 57 10.66 8.98 -18.85
C PRO A 57 10.30 7.77 -17.98
N VAL A 58 11.23 7.34 -17.12
CA VAL A 58 11.01 6.26 -16.15
C VAL A 58 10.85 6.86 -14.76
N LEU A 59 9.70 6.67 -14.14
CA LEU A 59 9.42 7.10 -12.78
C LEU A 59 9.71 5.94 -11.81
N VAL A 60 10.67 6.15 -10.92
CA VAL A 60 11.01 5.20 -9.86
C VAL A 60 10.27 5.62 -8.58
N LEU A 61 9.48 4.70 -8.04
CA LEU A 61 8.67 4.88 -6.85
C LEU A 61 9.18 3.96 -5.73
N PRO A 62 9.93 4.50 -4.75
CA PRO A 62 10.44 3.75 -3.62
C PRO A 62 9.34 3.06 -2.80
N GLY A 63 9.69 2.05 -2.01
CA GLY A 63 8.82 1.53 -0.97
C GLY A 63 8.70 2.44 0.25
N ALA A 64 7.84 2.06 1.19
CA ALA A 64 7.76 2.67 2.51
C ALA A 64 8.92 2.26 3.44
N ASP A 65 9.80 1.37 2.97
CA ASP A 65 10.94 0.84 3.72
C ASP A 65 12.15 1.79 3.69
N GLY A 66 12.31 2.53 4.78
CA GLY A 66 13.34 3.55 4.97
C GLY A 66 12.80 4.97 4.89
N THR A 67 13.71 5.93 4.76
CA THR A 67 13.45 7.36 4.87
C THR A 67 13.77 8.10 3.58
N THR A 68 13.34 9.36 3.50
CA THR A 68 13.61 10.22 2.34
C THR A 68 15.09 10.45 2.08
N SER A 69 15.93 10.48 3.14
CA SER A 69 17.38 10.65 3.03
C SER A 69 18.11 9.40 2.54
N GLU A 70 17.53 8.21 2.75
CA GLU A 70 18.10 6.93 2.32
C GLU A 70 17.72 6.57 0.88
N THR A 71 16.71 7.24 0.31
CA THR A 71 16.19 6.93 -1.03
C THR A 71 17.26 6.83 -2.10
N ALA A 72 18.18 7.80 -2.15
CA ALA A 72 19.20 7.86 -3.18
C ALA A 72 20.11 6.62 -3.15
N SER A 73 20.63 6.25 -1.98
CA SER A 73 21.52 5.09 -1.84
C SER A 73 20.79 3.77 -2.07
N GLN A 74 19.54 3.66 -1.64
CA GLN A 74 18.72 2.46 -1.82
C GLN A 74 18.43 2.15 -3.29
N TRP A 75 18.21 3.18 -4.11
CA TRP A 75 17.81 3.04 -5.52
C TRP A 75 18.94 3.22 -6.53
N GLU A 76 20.15 3.51 -6.06
CA GLU A 76 21.29 3.82 -6.92
C GLU A 76 21.53 2.75 -7.98
N VAL A 77 21.45 1.46 -7.61
CA VAL A 77 21.69 0.35 -8.55
C VAL A 77 20.70 0.34 -9.71
N VAL A 78 19.40 0.47 -9.43
CA VAL A 78 18.35 0.49 -10.46
C VAL A 78 18.42 1.78 -11.29
N VAL A 79 18.58 2.92 -10.63
CA VAL A 79 18.64 4.23 -11.29
C VAL A 79 19.86 4.31 -12.21
N SER A 80 21.02 3.84 -11.75
CA SER A 80 22.23 3.78 -12.57
C SER A 80 22.06 2.85 -13.77
N ALA A 81 21.47 1.67 -13.60
CA ALA A 81 21.22 0.74 -14.70
C ALA A 81 20.30 1.37 -15.78
N LEU A 82 19.21 2.01 -15.38
CA LEU A 82 18.30 2.70 -16.31
C LEU A 82 18.98 3.87 -17.03
N ARG A 83 19.74 4.70 -16.30
CA ARG A 83 20.50 5.82 -16.89
C ARG A 83 21.58 5.36 -17.86
N GLN A 84 22.25 4.24 -17.59
CA GLN A 84 23.21 3.62 -18.51
C GLN A 84 22.56 3.17 -19.83
N GLN A 85 21.25 2.87 -19.81
CA GLN A 85 20.46 2.60 -21.01
C GLN A 85 19.96 3.87 -21.72
N GLY A 86 20.38 5.05 -21.26
CA GLY A 86 19.99 6.35 -21.82
C GLY A 86 18.58 6.81 -21.40
N ALA A 87 18.00 6.23 -20.36
CA ALA A 87 16.67 6.57 -19.89
C ALA A 87 16.64 7.87 -19.06
N CYS A 88 15.66 8.73 -19.31
CA CYS A 88 15.34 9.86 -18.45
C CYS A 88 14.66 9.34 -17.17
N THR A 89 15.45 9.10 -16.12
CA THR A 89 15.00 8.39 -14.90
C THR A 89 14.85 9.35 -13.71
N LEU A 90 13.64 9.39 -13.14
CA LEU A 90 13.22 10.32 -12.09
C LEU A 90 12.73 9.54 -10.87
N VAL A 91 13.27 9.82 -9.69
CA VAL A 91 12.87 9.15 -8.44
C VAL A 91 11.90 10.05 -7.67
N PHE A 92 10.61 9.69 -7.66
CA PHE A 92 9.55 10.44 -7.00
C PHE A 92 9.22 9.86 -5.62
N GLN A 93 8.96 10.74 -4.64
CA GLN A 93 8.56 10.33 -3.29
C GLN A 93 7.28 11.07 -2.90
N GLY A 94 6.19 10.33 -2.70
CA GLY A 94 4.89 10.87 -2.29
C GLY A 94 4.55 10.54 -0.84
N GLY A 95 3.50 11.20 -0.33
CA GLY A 95 2.93 10.92 0.99
C GLY A 95 3.94 11.07 2.13
N VAL A 96 4.86 12.03 2.04
CA VAL A 96 5.95 12.15 3.01
C VAL A 96 5.43 12.74 4.32
N VAL A 97 5.62 11.99 5.42
CA VAL A 97 5.30 12.42 6.79
C VAL A 97 6.49 12.06 7.67
N ASP A 98 7.02 13.04 8.40
CA ASP A 98 8.18 12.87 9.30
C ASP A 98 9.38 12.15 8.64
N GLY A 99 9.65 12.48 7.38
CA GLY A 99 10.76 11.90 6.60
C GLY A 99 10.51 10.46 6.12
N ARG A 100 9.31 9.91 6.32
CA ARG A 100 8.90 8.58 5.85
C ARG A 100 8.06 8.73 4.59
N ARG A 101 8.36 7.94 3.56
CA ARG A 101 7.63 7.91 2.27
C ARG A 101 6.34 7.12 2.44
N TRP A 102 5.29 7.49 1.70
CA TRP A 102 3.98 6.81 1.70
C TRP A 102 3.36 6.67 3.11
N ALA A 103 3.71 7.59 4.00
CA ALA A 103 3.22 7.66 5.36
C ALA A 103 2.03 8.61 5.51
N GLY A 104 1.64 9.32 4.45
CA GLY A 104 0.38 10.05 4.35
C GLY A 104 -0.75 9.21 3.78
N ASP A 105 -1.90 9.83 3.58
CA ASP A 105 -3.06 9.23 2.93
C ASP A 105 -2.71 8.70 1.54
N MET A 106 -3.00 7.43 1.28
CA MET A 106 -2.59 6.73 0.07
C MET A 106 -3.31 7.25 -1.18
N ALA A 107 -4.60 7.60 -1.09
CA ALA A 107 -5.34 8.17 -2.22
C ALA A 107 -4.79 9.56 -2.57
N ALA A 108 -4.53 10.40 -1.57
CA ALA A 108 -3.87 11.69 -1.77
C ALA A 108 -2.45 11.53 -2.34
N SER A 109 -1.70 10.54 -1.88
CA SER A 109 -0.34 10.22 -2.37
C SER A 109 -0.36 9.76 -3.84
N ALA A 110 -1.37 8.98 -4.25
CA ALA A 110 -1.59 8.65 -5.65
C ALA A 110 -1.97 9.88 -6.49
N GLY A 111 -2.73 10.82 -5.92
CA GLY A 111 -3.01 12.12 -6.54
C GLY A 111 -1.75 12.97 -6.75
N GLN A 112 -0.82 12.95 -5.79
CA GLN A 112 0.49 13.59 -5.93
C GLN A 112 1.32 12.95 -7.06
N LEU A 113 1.30 11.63 -7.19
CA LEU A 113 1.92 10.93 -8.31
C LEU A 113 1.29 11.36 -9.65
N ALA A 114 -0.04 11.44 -9.73
CA ALA A 114 -0.75 11.87 -10.93
C ALA A 114 -0.30 13.26 -11.40
N GLN A 115 -0.19 14.22 -10.48
CA GLN A 115 0.30 15.57 -10.76
C GLN A 115 1.75 15.56 -11.25
N PHE A 116 2.59 14.71 -10.67
CA PHE A 116 3.99 14.60 -11.10
C PHE A 116 4.12 13.96 -12.48
N VAL A 117 3.30 12.95 -12.81
CA VAL A 117 3.25 12.34 -14.16
C VAL A 117 2.86 13.39 -15.20
N GLU A 118 1.83 14.19 -14.95
CA GLU A 118 1.41 15.29 -15.82
C GLU A 118 2.56 16.29 -16.03
N LYS A 119 3.19 16.74 -14.95
CA LYS A 119 4.34 17.66 -15.01
C LYS A 119 5.52 17.10 -15.81
N VAL A 120 5.80 15.80 -15.68
CA VAL A 120 6.86 15.11 -16.43
C VAL A 120 6.52 15.08 -17.92
N LYS A 121 5.29 14.73 -18.28
CA LYS A 121 4.83 14.72 -19.67
C LYS A 121 4.89 16.11 -20.29
N ASP A 122 4.42 17.13 -19.59
CA ASP A 122 4.44 18.53 -20.04
C ASP A 122 5.86 19.04 -20.26
N THR A 123 6.78 18.71 -19.34
CA THR A 123 8.17 19.18 -19.41
C THR A 123 8.96 18.47 -20.51
N THR A 124 8.73 17.17 -20.69
CA THR A 124 9.53 16.33 -21.60
C THR A 124 8.93 16.21 -23.01
N GLY A 125 7.62 16.46 -23.14
CA GLY A 125 6.84 16.21 -24.36
C GLY A 125 6.53 14.72 -24.60
N ALA A 126 6.81 13.84 -23.64
CA ALA A 126 6.52 12.41 -23.77
C ALA A 126 5.01 12.13 -23.67
N PRO A 127 4.44 11.26 -24.51
CA PRO A 127 3.02 10.94 -24.45
C PRO A 127 2.66 10.07 -23.23
N GLN A 128 3.61 9.28 -22.73
CA GLN A 128 3.46 8.35 -21.62
C GLN A 128 4.77 8.27 -20.82
N VAL A 129 4.68 7.73 -19.60
CA VAL A 129 5.82 7.35 -18.76
C VAL A 129 5.86 5.84 -18.57
N ASP A 130 7.02 5.33 -18.17
CA ASP A 130 7.16 3.99 -17.59
C ASP A 130 7.31 4.13 -16.06
N ILE A 131 6.81 3.16 -15.29
CA ILE A 131 6.86 3.18 -13.82
C ILE A 131 7.60 1.94 -13.31
N VAL A 132 8.58 2.16 -12.42
CA VAL A 132 9.20 1.12 -11.61
C VAL A 132 8.83 1.38 -10.16
N ALA A 133 8.10 0.49 -9.51
CA ALA A 133 7.58 0.72 -8.18
C ALA A 133 7.86 -0.45 -7.24
N HIS A 134 8.16 -0.15 -5.97
CA HIS A 134 8.43 -1.15 -4.94
C HIS A 134 7.46 -1.01 -3.78
N SER A 135 7.00 -2.14 -3.23
CA SER A 135 6.16 -2.17 -2.02
C SER A 135 5.05 -1.12 -2.09
N ALA A 136 4.87 -0.27 -1.08
CA ALA A 136 3.82 0.76 -1.01
C ALA A 136 3.79 1.71 -2.22
N GLY A 137 4.93 1.95 -2.89
CA GLY A 137 4.96 2.73 -4.13
C GLY A 137 4.16 2.07 -5.26
N SER A 138 4.06 0.74 -5.27
CA SER A 138 3.23 -0.02 -6.21
C SER A 138 1.73 0.18 -5.95
N VAL A 139 1.33 0.38 -4.70
CA VAL A 139 -0.06 0.65 -4.34
C VAL A 139 -0.46 2.04 -4.83
N ALA A 140 0.38 3.05 -4.60
CA ALA A 140 0.16 4.39 -5.15
C ALA A 140 0.09 4.39 -6.69
N ALA A 141 0.99 3.65 -7.35
CA ALA A 141 1.01 3.52 -8.81
C ALA A 141 -0.25 2.85 -9.36
N ASN A 142 -0.64 1.71 -8.81
CA ASN A 142 -1.85 1.01 -9.24
C ASN A 142 -3.11 1.83 -8.95
N TYR A 143 -3.17 2.55 -7.82
CA TYR A 143 -4.29 3.44 -7.52
C TYR A 143 -4.38 4.59 -8.53
N TYR A 144 -3.27 5.22 -8.89
CA TYR A 144 -3.23 6.22 -9.96
C TYR A 144 -3.74 5.66 -11.29
N VAL A 145 -3.19 4.54 -11.73
CA VAL A 145 -3.51 3.95 -13.03
C VAL A 145 -4.96 3.47 -13.12
N LYS A 146 -5.46 2.80 -12.07
CA LYS A 146 -6.80 2.21 -12.03
C LYS A 146 -7.90 3.18 -11.59
N VAL A 147 -7.69 3.87 -10.47
CA VAL A 147 -8.75 4.64 -9.80
C VAL A 147 -8.79 6.08 -10.26
N LEU A 148 -7.61 6.69 -10.50
CA LEU A 148 -7.50 8.07 -10.97
C LEU A 148 -7.49 8.19 -12.50
N GLY A 149 -7.62 7.07 -13.22
CA GLY A 149 -7.69 7.05 -14.68
C GLY A 149 -6.36 7.29 -15.39
N GLY A 150 -5.23 7.05 -14.72
CA GLY A 150 -3.88 7.26 -15.25
C GLY A 150 -3.43 6.28 -16.35
N ALA A 151 -4.20 5.23 -16.65
CA ALA A 151 -3.82 4.21 -17.62
C ALA A 151 -3.36 4.76 -19.00
N PRO A 152 -4.01 5.78 -19.61
CA PRO A 152 -3.54 6.34 -20.87
C PRO A 152 -2.17 7.02 -20.80
N ASP A 153 -1.70 7.39 -19.61
CA ASP A 153 -0.44 8.11 -19.39
C ASP A 153 0.74 7.17 -19.07
N VAL A 154 0.49 5.88 -18.90
CA VAL A 154 1.50 4.88 -18.51
C VAL A 154 1.61 3.82 -19.59
N HIS A 155 2.84 3.47 -19.98
CA HIS A 155 3.09 2.43 -20.96
C HIS A 155 3.42 1.10 -20.28
N ASP A 156 4.46 1.04 -19.43
CA ASP A 156 4.80 -0.14 -18.63
C ASP A 156 4.86 0.15 -17.13
N MET A 157 4.48 -0.85 -16.33
CA MET A 157 4.65 -0.91 -14.88
C MET A 157 5.48 -2.14 -14.51
N VAL A 158 6.65 -1.91 -13.90
CA VAL A 158 7.50 -2.94 -13.31
C VAL A 158 7.42 -2.85 -11.79
N LEU A 159 6.85 -3.87 -11.16
CA LEU A 159 6.52 -3.89 -9.74
C LEU A 159 7.44 -4.85 -9.00
N LEU A 160 8.13 -4.35 -7.98
CA LEU A 160 9.00 -5.14 -7.10
C LEU A 160 8.30 -5.36 -5.77
N ALA A 161 8.10 -6.63 -5.40
CA ALA A 161 7.41 -7.04 -4.18
C ALA A 161 6.17 -6.17 -3.85
N PRO A 162 5.23 -5.97 -4.80
CA PRO A 162 4.05 -5.17 -4.55
C PRO A 162 3.15 -5.82 -3.48
N GLU A 163 2.31 -5.01 -2.84
CA GLU A 163 1.17 -5.48 -2.07
C GLU A 163 -0.07 -5.50 -2.97
N ALA A 164 -0.36 -6.68 -3.53
CA ALA A 164 -1.53 -6.99 -4.34
C ALA A 164 -2.58 -7.74 -3.51
N ARG A 165 -3.22 -8.80 -4.04
CA ARG A 165 -4.31 -9.53 -3.37
C ARG A 165 -3.79 -10.54 -2.35
N GLY A 166 -4.57 -10.83 -1.31
CA GLY A 166 -4.32 -11.98 -0.44
C GLY A 166 -3.18 -11.81 0.57
N CYS A 167 -2.78 -10.58 0.86
CA CYS A 167 -1.82 -10.28 1.91
C CYS A 167 -2.41 -10.58 3.28
N ASP A 168 -1.67 -11.28 4.15
CA ASP A 168 -2.14 -11.69 5.47
C ASP A 168 -1.83 -10.67 6.59
N GLY A 169 -1.02 -9.65 6.27
CA GLY A 169 -0.59 -8.60 7.20
C GLY A 169 0.43 -9.06 8.24
N ALA A 170 0.85 -10.33 8.24
CA ALA A 170 1.79 -10.86 9.22
C ALA A 170 3.16 -10.18 9.11
N GLY A 171 3.63 -9.93 7.89
CA GLY A 171 4.90 -9.25 7.66
C GLY A 171 4.93 -7.80 8.19
N PHE A 172 3.78 -7.13 8.23
CA PHE A 172 3.68 -5.81 8.84
C PHE A 172 3.93 -5.84 10.36
N LEU A 173 3.57 -6.91 11.07
CA LEU A 173 3.87 -7.05 12.50
C LEU A 173 5.27 -7.63 12.75
N ALA A 174 5.80 -8.41 11.81
CA ALA A 174 7.13 -8.99 11.90
C ALA A 174 8.23 -7.92 12.06
N GLN A 175 8.08 -6.76 11.40
CA GLN A 175 9.01 -5.63 11.55
C GLN A 175 9.07 -5.06 12.99
N TYR A 176 8.04 -5.31 13.80
CA TYR A 176 7.97 -4.91 15.22
C TYR A 176 8.36 -6.06 16.17
N GLY A 177 8.93 -7.15 15.65
CA GLY A 177 9.35 -8.31 16.42
C GLY A 177 8.21 -9.26 16.81
N ILE A 178 7.00 -9.02 16.30
CA ILE A 178 5.83 -9.86 16.55
C ILE A 178 5.69 -10.83 15.38
N LYS A 179 6.03 -12.10 15.62
CA LYS A 179 6.06 -13.18 14.62
C LYS A 179 5.29 -14.40 15.10
N ASP A 180 5.04 -15.32 14.18
CA ASP A 180 4.49 -16.66 14.45
C ASP A 180 3.14 -16.66 15.20
N LEU A 181 2.26 -15.69 14.87
CA LEU A 181 0.92 -15.62 15.46
C LEU A 181 0.02 -16.74 14.91
N PRO A 182 -0.83 -17.36 15.76
CA PRO A 182 -1.75 -18.41 15.33
C PRO A 182 -2.90 -17.91 14.43
N VAL A 183 -3.11 -16.59 14.42
CA VAL A 183 -4.09 -15.87 13.59
C VAL A 183 -3.41 -14.68 12.94
N THR A 184 -3.74 -14.38 11.70
CA THR A 184 -3.09 -13.30 10.96
C THR A 184 -3.65 -11.94 11.40
N PRO A 185 -2.87 -10.85 11.29
CA PRO A 185 -3.36 -9.51 11.63
C PRO A 185 -4.62 -9.12 10.84
N VAL A 186 -4.69 -9.51 9.57
CA VAL A 186 -5.89 -9.30 8.75
C VAL A 186 -7.09 -10.04 9.31
N GLN A 187 -6.96 -11.32 9.68
CA GLN A 187 -8.06 -12.09 10.29
C GLN A 187 -8.57 -11.45 11.59
N VAL A 188 -7.66 -10.92 12.41
CA VAL A 188 -8.03 -10.22 13.66
C VAL A 188 -8.80 -8.94 13.35
N LEU A 189 -8.32 -8.14 12.39
CA LEU A 189 -8.97 -6.88 12.00
C LEU A 189 -10.33 -7.12 11.33
N GLU A 190 -10.49 -8.21 10.57
CA GLU A 190 -11.78 -8.62 9.99
C GLU A 190 -12.79 -9.07 11.06
N ALA A 191 -12.32 -9.83 12.06
CA ALA A 191 -13.17 -10.29 13.16
C ALA A 191 -13.59 -9.17 14.12
N LEU A 192 -12.73 -8.15 14.28
CA LEU A 192 -12.92 -7.03 15.21
C LEU A 192 -12.70 -5.69 14.48
N PRO A 193 -13.65 -5.26 13.62
CA PRO A 193 -13.45 -4.13 12.71
C PRO A 193 -13.24 -2.79 13.42
N PHE A 194 -13.63 -2.66 14.68
CA PHE A 194 -13.37 -1.46 15.49
C PHE A 194 -11.88 -1.28 15.86
N LEU A 195 -11.04 -2.33 15.72
CA LEU A 195 -9.62 -2.25 16.04
C LEU A 195 -8.84 -1.36 15.07
N ALA A 196 -9.15 -1.40 13.78
CA ALA A 196 -8.47 -0.57 12.78
C ALA A 196 -8.58 0.94 13.08
N PRO A 197 -9.80 1.52 13.26
CA PRO A 197 -9.91 2.93 13.61
C PRO A 197 -9.33 3.27 14.99
N ALA A 198 -9.40 2.34 15.95
CA ALA A 198 -8.77 2.54 17.26
C ALA A 198 -7.24 2.60 17.16
N LEU A 199 -6.61 1.68 16.41
CA LEU A 199 -5.16 1.66 16.17
C LEU A 199 -4.70 2.91 15.42
N ALA A 200 -5.42 3.32 14.38
CA ALA A 200 -5.11 4.55 13.64
C ALA A 200 -5.15 5.80 14.54
N THR A 201 -6.09 5.84 15.49
CA THR A 201 -6.21 6.95 16.45
C THR A 201 -5.09 6.94 17.49
N LEU A 202 -4.70 5.76 17.97
CA LEU A 202 -3.69 5.60 19.02
C LEU A 202 -2.25 5.70 18.50
N ILE A 203 -2.03 5.29 17.26
CA ILE A 203 -0.71 5.22 16.64
C ILE A 203 -0.82 5.86 15.25
N PRO A 204 -0.59 7.18 15.12
CA PRO A 204 -0.81 7.89 13.85
C PRO A 204 -0.06 7.29 12.65
N GLY A 205 1.15 6.75 12.87
CA GLY A 205 1.92 6.05 11.83
C GLY A 205 1.31 4.74 11.33
N MET A 206 0.28 4.21 12.00
CA MET A 206 -0.45 3.01 11.57
C MET A 206 -1.58 3.34 10.60
N ALA A 207 -2.09 4.58 10.56
CA ALA A 207 -3.23 4.94 9.72
C ALA A 207 -2.95 4.63 8.24
N SER A 208 -1.79 5.04 7.74
CA SER A 208 -1.38 4.84 6.35
C SER A 208 -1.00 3.38 6.07
N ALA A 209 -0.39 2.70 7.04
CA ALA A 209 -0.11 1.27 6.92
C ALA A 209 -1.39 0.43 6.84
N LEU A 210 -2.41 0.78 7.64
CA LEU A 210 -3.71 0.13 7.61
C LEU A 210 -4.40 0.30 6.26
N GLN A 211 -4.17 1.40 5.53
CA GLN A 211 -4.68 1.59 4.17
C GLN A 211 -4.12 0.56 3.16
N LEU A 212 -2.99 -0.08 3.45
CA LEU A 212 -2.40 -1.13 2.61
C LEU A 212 -2.92 -2.54 2.93
N THR A 213 -3.81 -2.68 3.91
CA THR A 213 -4.32 -3.98 4.35
C THR A 213 -5.69 -4.30 3.75
N PRO A 214 -6.07 -5.59 3.60
CA PRO A 214 -7.39 -6.03 3.14
C PRO A 214 -8.61 -5.43 3.84
N VAL A 215 -8.44 -4.88 5.04
CA VAL A 215 -9.53 -4.28 5.80
C VAL A 215 -9.80 -2.81 5.44
N SER A 216 -9.00 -2.20 4.57
CA SER A 216 -9.15 -0.81 4.16
C SER A 216 -10.00 -0.64 2.89
N ASP A 217 -10.68 0.50 2.78
CA ASP A 217 -11.45 0.82 1.58
C ASP A 217 -10.55 1.13 0.37
N ILE A 218 -9.35 1.66 0.60
CA ILE A 218 -8.34 1.86 -0.44
C ILE A 218 -7.95 0.51 -1.07
N TYR A 219 -7.63 -0.47 -0.24
CA TYR A 219 -7.25 -1.80 -0.69
C TYR A 219 -8.42 -2.48 -1.39
N ARG A 220 -9.63 -2.46 -0.80
CA ARG A 220 -10.83 -3.04 -1.43
C ARG A 220 -11.10 -2.42 -2.80
N THR A 221 -11.02 -1.10 -2.92
CA THR A 221 -11.18 -0.39 -4.20
C THR A 221 -10.12 -0.82 -5.21
N LEU A 222 -8.87 -0.93 -4.78
CA LEU A 222 -7.77 -1.34 -5.65
C LEU A 222 -7.88 -2.79 -6.11
N MET A 223 -8.39 -3.68 -5.26
CA MET A 223 -8.49 -5.12 -5.53
C MET A 223 -9.82 -5.54 -6.19
N ASP A 224 -10.83 -4.67 -6.20
CA ASP A 224 -12.13 -4.90 -6.84
C ASP A 224 -12.02 -4.86 -8.37
N GLY A 225 -12.31 -5.98 -9.05
CA GLY A 225 -12.06 -6.13 -10.49
C GLY A 225 -10.56 -6.11 -10.85
N PRO A 226 -10.19 -6.13 -12.16
CA PRO A 226 -8.80 -6.22 -12.60
C PRO A 226 -7.91 -5.12 -12.02
N ILE A 227 -6.72 -5.49 -11.53
CA ILE A 227 -5.66 -4.54 -11.13
C ILE A 227 -4.99 -4.02 -12.40
N ALA A 228 -4.59 -4.94 -13.28
CA ALA A 228 -3.96 -4.62 -14.56
C ALA A 228 -4.96 -3.90 -15.47
N GLN A 229 -4.62 -2.68 -15.88
CA GLN A 229 -5.48 -1.87 -16.74
C GLN A 229 -5.15 -2.09 -18.23
N PRO A 230 -6.16 -2.07 -19.12
CA PRO A 230 -5.94 -2.18 -20.56
C PRO A 230 -4.98 -1.11 -21.08
N GLY A 231 -4.06 -1.51 -21.96
CA GLY A 231 -3.09 -0.61 -22.57
C GLY A 231 -1.81 -0.38 -21.76
N VAL A 232 -1.72 -0.94 -20.55
CA VAL A 232 -0.52 -0.87 -19.70
C VAL A 232 0.12 -2.26 -19.61
N GLY A 233 1.42 -2.35 -19.85
CA GLY A 233 2.21 -3.57 -19.63
C GLY A 233 2.53 -3.75 -18.15
N TYR A 234 2.41 -4.98 -17.63
CA TYR A 234 2.69 -5.28 -16.23
C TYR A 234 3.71 -6.40 -16.08
N ALA A 235 4.74 -6.14 -15.28
CA ALA A 235 5.69 -7.14 -14.84
C ALA A 235 5.87 -7.05 -13.32
N VAL A 236 5.86 -8.20 -12.64
CA VAL A 236 5.97 -8.33 -11.19
C VAL A 236 7.13 -9.25 -10.87
N MET A 237 8.05 -8.78 -10.03
CA MET A 237 9.07 -9.59 -9.39
C MET A 237 8.83 -9.66 -7.89
N ALA A 238 8.65 -10.86 -7.36
CA ALA A 238 8.60 -11.14 -5.92
C ALA A 238 9.85 -11.92 -5.48
N THR A 239 10.05 -12.06 -4.18
CA THR A 239 11.09 -12.95 -3.60
C THR A 239 10.43 -14.02 -2.73
N LYS A 240 10.95 -15.24 -2.77
CA LYS A 240 10.48 -16.32 -1.88
C LYS A 240 10.83 -16.06 -0.42
N ASN A 241 11.77 -15.17 -0.15
CA ASN A 241 12.20 -14.77 1.20
C ASN A 241 11.48 -13.51 1.71
N ASP A 242 10.38 -13.11 1.08
CA ASP A 242 9.62 -11.94 1.52
C ASP A 242 9.03 -12.17 2.92
N GLN A 243 9.35 -11.28 3.85
CA GLN A 243 8.81 -11.28 5.22
C GLN A 243 7.92 -10.07 5.50
N VAL A 244 7.61 -9.27 4.48
CA VAL A 244 6.76 -8.07 4.58
C VAL A 244 5.47 -8.29 3.78
N ALA A 245 5.59 -8.59 2.49
CA ALA A 245 4.48 -8.93 1.60
C ALA A 245 4.18 -10.43 1.68
N THR A 246 3.51 -10.83 2.77
CA THR A 246 3.23 -12.24 3.09
C THR A 246 1.79 -12.66 2.76
N PRO A 247 1.56 -13.88 2.27
CA PRO A 247 2.57 -14.88 1.87
C PRO A 247 3.30 -14.51 0.57
N PRO A 248 4.60 -14.83 0.42
CA PRO A 248 5.37 -14.56 -0.80
C PRO A 248 4.70 -15.08 -2.07
N GLY A 249 4.65 -14.25 -3.11
CA GLY A 249 3.97 -14.55 -4.37
C GLY A 249 2.45 -14.43 -4.27
N THR A 250 1.80 -15.01 -3.26
CA THR A 250 0.35 -14.84 -3.06
C THR A 250 -0.02 -13.36 -2.88
N CYS A 251 0.66 -12.68 -1.95
CA CYS A 251 0.44 -11.25 -1.67
C CYS A 251 0.87 -10.35 -2.83
N SER A 252 1.85 -10.77 -3.65
CA SER A 252 2.48 -9.88 -4.65
C SER A 252 2.07 -10.12 -6.09
N PHE A 253 1.84 -11.36 -6.51
CA PHE A 253 1.56 -11.66 -7.91
C PHE A 253 0.18 -11.16 -8.33
N ILE A 254 0.15 -10.51 -9.48
CA ILE A 254 -1.09 -10.09 -10.13
C ILE A 254 -1.42 -11.17 -11.16
N THR A 255 -2.28 -12.11 -10.78
CA THR A 255 -2.67 -13.25 -11.63
C THR A 255 -3.80 -12.83 -12.59
N GLU A 256 -3.46 -11.99 -13.56
CA GLU A 256 -4.38 -11.45 -14.56
C GLU A 256 -3.79 -11.58 -15.97
N PRO A 257 -4.61 -11.65 -17.04
CA PRO A 257 -4.11 -11.83 -18.39
C PRO A 257 -3.08 -10.77 -18.80
N GLY A 258 -1.97 -11.21 -19.39
CA GLY A 258 -0.91 -10.32 -19.88
C GLY A 258 0.10 -9.87 -18.82
N VAL A 259 -0.09 -10.20 -17.53
CA VAL A 259 0.88 -9.87 -16.49
C VAL A 259 2.01 -10.90 -16.43
N THR A 260 3.25 -10.44 -16.45
CA THR A 260 4.43 -11.28 -16.20
C THR A 260 4.70 -11.36 -14.71
N ASN A 261 4.64 -12.54 -14.09
CA ASN A 261 5.00 -12.74 -12.68
C ASN A 261 6.23 -13.63 -12.58
N VAL A 262 7.21 -13.26 -11.76
CA VAL A 262 8.42 -14.04 -11.53
C VAL A 262 8.90 -13.96 -10.08
N PHE A 263 9.42 -15.06 -9.56
CA PHE A 263 10.25 -15.00 -8.34
C PHE A 263 11.70 -14.69 -8.72
N PHE A 264 12.37 -13.84 -7.95
CA PHE A 264 13.78 -13.53 -8.11
C PHE A 264 14.62 -14.82 -8.14
N GLU A 265 14.36 -15.75 -7.23
CA GLU A 265 15.07 -17.02 -7.13
C GLU A 265 14.91 -17.91 -8.38
N ASP A 266 13.78 -17.79 -9.09
CA ASP A 266 13.53 -18.57 -10.31
C ASP A 266 14.17 -17.91 -11.53
N ALA A 267 14.19 -16.57 -11.59
CA ALA A 267 14.90 -15.83 -12.63
C ALA A 267 16.44 -15.92 -12.47
N PHE A 268 16.92 -15.98 -11.23
CA PHE A 268 18.34 -15.91 -10.88
C PHE A 268 18.72 -16.98 -9.84
N PRO A 269 18.68 -18.28 -10.19
CA PRO A 269 18.90 -19.38 -9.24
C PRO A 269 20.31 -19.43 -8.62
N GLY A 270 21.29 -18.75 -9.22
CA GLY A 270 22.64 -18.58 -8.67
C GLY A 270 22.91 -17.18 -8.08
N GLY A 271 21.91 -16.32 -8.05
CA GLY A 271 22.03 -14.97 -7.51
C GLY A 271 22.14 -14.96 -5.98
N PRO A 272 22.70 -13.89 -5.37
CA PRO A 272 22.66 -13.73 -3.93
C PRO A 272 21.21 -13.63 -3.46
N ALA A 273 20.90 -14.24 -2.30
CA ALA A 273 19.57 -14.18 -1.72
C ALA A 273 19.14 -12.72 -1.50
N VAL A 274 17.86 -12.45 -1.79
CA VAL A 274 17.23 -11.14 -1.57
C VAL A 274 15.99 -11.32 -0.71
N ASP A 275 15.72 -10.33 0.12
CA ASP A 275 14.49 -10.14 0.87
C ASP A 275 13.65 -9.00 0.25
N HIS A 276 12.54 -8.67 0.89
CA HIS A 276 11.61 -7.62 0.45
C HIS A 276 12.33 -6.31 0.10
N SER A 277 13.28 -5.90 0.93
CA SER A 277 13.99 -4.64 0.79
C SER A 277 15.10 -4.76 -0.25
N SER A 278 16.04 -5.68 -0.05
CA SER A 278 17.23 -5.83 -0.89
C SER A 278 16.92 -6.17 -2.35
N LEU A 279 15.70 -6.66 -2.66
CA LEU A 279 15.22 -6.85 -4.03
C LEU A 279 15.42 -5.59 -4.90
N ARG A 280 15.13 -4.39 -4.37
CA ARG A 280 15.24 -3.10 -5.11
C ARG A 280 16.67 -2.64 -5.36
N SER A 281 17.63 -3.18 -4.63
CA SER A 281 19.04 -2.78 -4.68
C SER A 281 19.92 -3.85 -5.33
N ASN A 282 19.32 -4.91 -5.88
CA ASN A 282 20.05 -6.03 -6.47
C ASN A 282 20.35 -5.78 -7.97
N PRO A 283 21.60 -5.97 -8.43
CA PRO A 283 21.97 -5.80 -9.84
C PRO A 283 21.21 -6.70 -10.82
N ASN A 284 20.87 -7.93 -10.43
CA ASN A 284 20.09 -8.84 -11.28
C ASN A 284 18.64 -8.31 -11.43
N THR A 285 18.05 -7.78 -10.35
CA THR A 285 16.75 -7.11 -10.42
C THR A 285 16.82 -5.90 -11.35
N ALA A 286 17.87 -5.09 -11.25
CA ALA A 286 18.07 -3.93 -12.13
C ALA A 286 18.18 -4.32 -13.62
N SER A 287 18.91 -5.39 -13.93
CA SER A 287 18.97 -5.95 -15.29
C SER A 287 17.60 -6.40 -15.76
N TRP A 288 16.85 -7.12 -14.91
CA TRP A 288 15.52 -7.60 -15.26
C TRP A 288 14.53 -6.46 -15.53
N ILE A 289 14.59 -5.38 -14.75
CA ILE A 289 13.78 -4.16 -14.96
C ILE A 289 14.06 -3.58 -16.35
N VAL A 290 15.34 -3.42 -16.71
CA VAL A 290 15.76 -2.93 -18.02
C VAL A 290 15.17 -3.84 -19.13
N ASP A 291 15.24 -5.15 -18.95
CA ASP A 291 14.70 -6.13 -19.89
C ASP A 291 13.15 -6.12 -19.95
N GLN A 292 12.45 -5.62 -18.93
CA GLN A 292 10.99 -5.45 -19.01
C GLN A 292 10.62 -4.20 -19.81
N LEU A 293 11.31 -3.08 -19.55
CA LEU A 293 10.96 -1.78 -20.13
C LEU A 293 11.35 -1.63 -21.60
N TYR A 294 12.36 -2.36 -22.07
CA TYR A 294 12.94 -2.17 -23.42
C TYR A 294 12.90 -3.43 -24.28
N ARG A 295 11.82 -4.21 -24.15
CA ARG A 295 11.53 -5.38 -25.00
C ARG A 295 11.24 -5.01 -26.45
#